data_AF-A0A183ECK7-F1
#
_entry.id   AF-A0A183ECK7-F1
#
_cell.length_a   1.000
_cell.length_b   1.000
_cell.length_c   1.000
_cell.angle_alpha   90.00
_cell.angle_beta   90.00
_cell.angle_gamma   90.00
#
_symmetry.space_group_name_H-M   'P 1'
#
loop_
_entity.id
_entity.type
_entity.pdbx_description
1 polymer ?
#
loop_
_entity_poly.entity_id
_entity_poly.type
_entity_poly.pdbx_seq_one_letter_code
_entity_poly.pdbx_strand_id
1 'polypeptide(L)'
;MGRAAAGFIALVFLAKQVDGSAGDQHQVYLNCIRICITRHGCPEEAGEIGWIFAECFKYVVSCRYNCTWDTVNFFNNVLHNSVPQFHGKWPFAAFWVPFLIPVPIQELGSVVFSLMNMLSTLFMFRTVKRLRNSLRLKTVWLAYSLIGTVMW
;
A
#
# COMPACT_ATOMS: atom_id res chain seq x y z
N MET A 1 -5.18 42.12 13.68
CA MET A 1 -5.24 41.44 12.36
C MET A 1 -3.88 41.23 11.68
N GLY A 2 -2.89 42.12 11.80
CA GLY A 2 -1.61 42.01 11.04
C GLY A 2 -0.64 40.88 11.42
N ARG A 3 -0.58 40.44 12.69
CA ARG A 3 0.41 39.41 13.13
C ARG A 3 0.10 38.00 12.63
N ALA A 4 -1.19 37.65 12.53
CA ALA A 4 -1.62 36.35 12.01
C ALA A 4 -1.41 36.26 10.49
N ALA A 5 -1.67 37.34 9.75
CA ALA A 5 -1.39 37.42 8.32
C ALA A 5 0.11 37.32 8.02
N ALA A 6 0.96 38.02 8.78
CA ALA A 6 2.41 37.92 8.66
C ALA A 6 2.94 36.51 8.96
N GLY A 7 2.37 35.83 9.98
CA GLY A 7 2.70 34.44 10.29
C GLY A 7 2.31 33.46 9.18
N PHE A 8 1.13 33.64 8.58
CA PHE A 8 0.69 32.83 7.44
C PHE A 8 1.57 33.01 6.21
N ILE A 9 1.94 34.25 5.90
CA ILE A 9 2.83 34.57 4.77
C ILE A 9 4.21 33.92 4.99
N ALA A 10 4.76 34.02 6.22
CA ALA A 10 6.03 33.36 6.56
C ALA A 10 5.96 31.83 6.39
N LEU A 11 4.86 31.18 6.78
CA LEU A 11 4.64 29.75 6.59
C LEU A 11 4.58 29.34 5.11
N VAL A 12 3.97 30.16 4.25
CA VAL A 12 3.92 29.91 2.80
C VAL A 12 5.32 29.99 2.18
N PHE A 13 6.14 30.96 2.60
CA PHE A 13 7.53 31.06 2.12
C PHE A 13 8.45 29.95 2.66
N LEU A 14 8.09 29.31 3.76
CA LEU A 14 8.79 28.15 4.33
C LEU A 14 8.37 26.82 3.69
N ALA A 15 7.23 26.78 3.00
CA ALA A 15 6.76 25.59 2.32
C ALA A 15 7.64 25.32 1.09
N LYS A 16 8.43 24.23 1.13
CA LYS A 16 9.13 23.75 -0.06
C LYS A 16 8.14 23.14 -1.04
N GLN A 17 8.33 23.43 -2.32
CA GLN A 17 7.65 22.74 -3.41
C GLN A 17 7.90 21.23 -3.26
N VAL A 18 6.82 20.46 -3.10
CA VAL A 18 6.89 19.00 -3.08
C VAL A 18 6.67 18.53 -4.51
N ASP A 19 7.74 18.10 -5.16
CA ASP A 19 7.64 17.46 -6.46
C ASP A 19 7.31 15.97 -6.30
N GLY A 20 6.63 15.41 -7.32
CA GLY A 20 6.41 13.97 -7.43
C GLY A 20 7.73 13.22 -7.51
N SER A 21 7.69 11.90 -7.25
CA SER A 21 8.91 11.10 -7.32
C SER A 21 9.49 11.13 -8.74
N ALA A 22 10.82 11.01 -8.87
CA ALA A 22 11.48 11.08 -10.18
C ALA A 22 10.95 10.03 -11.16
N GLY A 23 10.53 8.86 -10.67
CA GLY A 23 9.88 7.83 -11.49
C GLY A 23 8.49 8.23 -11.98
N ASP A 24 7.73 8.97 -11.17
CA ASP A 24 6.36 9.40 -11.51
C ASP A 24 6.35 10.46 -12.63
N GLN A 25 7.41 11.27 -12.70
CA GLN A 25 7.58 12.30 -13.71
C GLN A 25 8.20 11.77 -15.01
N HIS A 26 8.68 10.52 -15.02
CA HIS A 26 9.38 9.97 -16.17
C HIS A 26 8.44 9.72 -17.35
N GLN A 27 8.83 10.17 -18.55
CA GLN A 27 7.98 10.09 -19.75
C GLN A 27 7.58 8.65 -20.11
N VAL A 28 8.50 7.68 -19.93
CA VAL A 28 8.22 6.25 -20.17
C VAL A 28 7.08 5.75 -19.28
N TYR A 29 7.10 6.14 -18.01
CA TYR A 29 6.08 5.76 -17.04
C TYR A 29 4.72 6.39 -17.38
N LEU A 30 4.70 7.70 -17.62
CA LEU A 30 3.50 8.46 -17.97
C LEU A 30 2.84 7.94 -19.26
N ASN A 31 3.65 7.69 -20.28
CA ASN A 31 3.16 7.17 -21.56
C ASN A 31 2.58 5.76 -21.42
N CYS A 32 3.26 4.88 -20.67
CA CYS A 32 2.77 3.53 -20.41
C CYS A 32 1.42 3.54 -19.68
N ILE A 33 1.27 4.38 -18.65
CA ILE A 33 0.00 4.50 -17.92
C ILE A 33 -1.12 4.96 -18.84
N ARG A 34 -0.89 6.03 -19.63
CA ARG A 34 -1.91 6.57 -20.54
C ARG A 34 -2.40 5.49 -21.51
N ILE A 35 -1.48 4.77 -22.13
CA ILE A 35 -1.80 3.68 -23.07
C ILE A 35 -2.58 2.58 -22.36
N CYS A 36 -2.16 2.17 -21.15
CA CYS A 36 -2.79 1.09 -20.41
C CYS A 36 -4.22 1.43 -19.97
N ILE A 37 -4.44 2.65 -19.44
CA ILE A 37 -5.77 3.12 -19.02
C ILE A 37 -6.71 3.24 -20.23
N THR A 38 -6.23 3.84 -21.33
CA THR A 38 -6.99 3.98 -22.58
C THR A 38 -7.41 2.62 -23.14
N ARG A 39 -6.50 1.64 -23.09
CA ARG A 39 -6.78 0.27 -23.56
C ARG A 39 -7.91 -0.41 -22.78
N HIS A 40 -8.07 -0.08 -21.50
CA HIS A 40 -9.12 -0.60 -20.65
C HIS A 40 -10.39 0.26 -20.63
N GLY A 41 -10.44 1.34 -21.43
CA GLY A 41 -11.61 2.21 -21.53
C GLY A 41 -11.94 2.97 -20.25
N CYS A 42 -10.95 3.19 -19.39
CA CYS A 42 -11.12 3.92 -18.14
C CYS A 42 -10.91 5.43 -18.36
N PRO A 43 -11.58 6.28 -17.56
CA PRO A 43 -11.44 7.73 -17.70
C PRO A 43 -9.99 8.18 -17.45
N GLU A 44 -9.52 9.17 -18.22
CA GLU A 44 -8.16 9.69 -18.06
C GLU A 44 -8.06 10.68 -16.89
N GLU A 45 -9.13 11.42 -16.60
CA GLU A 45 -9.14 12.45 -15.55
C GLU A 45 -9.47 11.84 -14.19
N ALA A 46 -8.56 12.00 -13.22
CA ALA A 46 -8.70 11.45 -11.85
C ALA A 46 -9.96 11.91 -11.09
N GLY A 47 -10.66 12.95 -11.56
CA GLY A 47 -11.88 13.50 -10.95
C GLY A 47 -13.18 12.83 -11.41
N GLU A 48 -13.14 11.92 -12.38
CA GLU A 48 -14.36 11.31 -12.91
C GLU A 48 -14.95 10.22 -11.99
N ILE A 49 -16.28 10.12 -11.94
CA ILE A 49 -16.96 9.10 -11.11
C ILE A 49 -16.61 7.67 -11.59
N GLY A 50 -16.16 7.52 -12.84
CA GLY A 50 -15.75 6.24 -13.42
C GLY A 50 -14.65 5.52 -12.65
N TRP A 51 -13.84 6.24 -11.86
CA TRP A 51 -12.79 5.66 -11.01
C TRP A 51 -13.32 4.84 -9.83
N ILE A 52 -14.58 5.05 -9.45
CA ILE A 52 -15.22 4.33 -8.33
C ILE A 52 -15.62 2.91 -8.75
N PHE A 53 -15.73 2.63 -10.05
CA PHE A 53 -16.06 1.29 -10.53
C PHE A 53 -14.89 0.32 -10.30
N ALA A 54 -15.21 -0.82 -9.67
CA ALA A 54 -14.23 -1.82 -9.24
C ALA A 54 -13.30 -2.32 -10.37
N GLU A 55 -13.81 -2.39 -11.60
CA GLU A 55 -13.03 -2.81 -12.78
C GLU A 55 -11.94 -1.79 -13.12
N CYS A 56 -12.30 -0.50 -13.24
CA CYS A 56 -11.31 0.53 -13.54
C CYS A 56 -10.28 0.69 -12.42
N PHE A 57 -10.70 0.60 -11.16
CA PHE A 57 -9.77 0.59 -10.03
C PHE A 57 -8.75 -0.57 -10.14
N LYS A 58 -9.23 -1.79 -10.45
CA LYS A 58 -8.37 -2.97 -10.63
C LYS A 58 -7.39 -2.80 -11.78
N TYR A 59 -7.86 -2.33 -12.95
CA TYR A 59 -7.00 -2.12 -14.11
C TYR A 59 -5.93 -1.06 -13.85
N VAL A 60 -6.29 0.04 -13.18
CA VAL A 60 -5.34 1.12 -12.87
C VAL A 60 -4.24 0.62 -11.94
N VAL A 61 -4.59 -0.16 -10.91
CA VAL A 61 -3.59 -0.75 -10.00
C VAL A 61 -2.64 -1.67 -10.80
N SER A 62 -3.17 -2.51 -11.69
CA SER A 62 -2.38 -3.37 -12.56
C SER A 62 -1.48 -2.57 -13.52
N CYS A 63 -2.02 -1.53 -14.16
CA CYS A 63 -1.29 -0.65 -15.07
C CYS A 63 -0.14 0.06 -14.36
N ARG A 64 -0.39 0.64 -13.18
CA ARG A 64 0.66 1.32 -12.39
C ARG A 64 1.77 0.35 -12.01
N TYR A 65 1.44 -0.88 -11.63
CA TYR A 65 2.43 -1.89 -11.30
C TYR A 65 3.29 -2.29 -12.50
N ASN A 66 2.65 -2.67 -13.62
CA ASN A 66 3.36 -3.08 -14.83
C ASN A 66 4.24 -1.95 -15.39
N CYS A 67 3.69 -0.74 -15.50
CA CYS A 67 4.43 0.42 -16.02
C CYS A 67 5.61 0.83 -15.12
N THR A 68 5.50 0.62 -13.80
CA THR A 68 6.63 0.82 -12.89
C THR A 68 7.76 -0.15 -13.27
N TRP A 69 7.47 -1.45 -13.39
CA TRP A 69 8.47 -2.46 -13.75
C TRP A 69 9.05 -2.27 -15.15
N ASP A 70 8.24 -1.86 -16.13
CA ASP A 70 8.73 -1.51 -17.47
C ASP A 70 9.71 -0.34 -17.43
N THR A 71 9.41 0.67 -16.61
CA THR A 71 10.30 1.81 -16.40
C THR A 71 11.58 1.40 -15.68
N VAL A 72 11.50 0.54 -14.66
CA VAL A 72 12.67 -0.03 -13.97
C VAL A 72 13.57 -0.79 -14.96
N ASN A 73 12.97 -1.61 -15.83
CA ASN A 73 13.69 -2.35 -16.86
C ASN A 73 14.38 -1.40 -17.85
N PHE A 74 13.73 -0.29 -18.23
CA PHE A 74 14.34 0.73 -19.06
C PHE A 74 15.54 1.41 -18.37
N PHE A 75 15.43 1.74 -17.08
CA PHE A 75 16.54 2.34 -16.32
C PHE A 75 17.73 1.38 -16.17
N ASN A 76 17.47 0.10 -15.91
CA ASN A 76 18.52 -0.91 -15.76
C ASN A 76 19.19 -1.25 -17.09
N ASN A 77 18.41 -1.48 -18.16
CA ASN A 77 18.94 -2.01 -19.43
C ASN A 77 19.39 -0.93 -20.41
N VAL A 78 18.77 0.25 -20.40
CA VAL A 78 19.05 1.32 -21.38
C VAL A 78 19.93 2.38 -20.75
N LEU A 79 19.50 2.97 -19.63
CA LEU A 79 20.22 4.08 -19.01
C LEU A 79 21.40 3.64 -18.12
N HIS A 80 21.42 2.39 -17.68
CA HIS A 80 22.41 1.87 -16.72
C HIS A 80 22.52 2.73 -15.44
N ASN A 81 21.39 3.31 -15.02
CA ASN A 81 21.30 4.23 -13.89
C ASN A 81 20.61 3.59 -12.68
N SER A 82 20.76 4.20 -11.51
CA SER A 82 20.01 3.80 -10.31
C SER A 82 18.51 3.92 -10.56
N VAL A 83 17.77 2.89 -10.13
CA VAL A 83 16.32 2.86 -10.20
C VAL A 83 15.72 4.06 -9.43
N PRO A 84 14.79 4.83 -10.00
CA PRO A 84 14.13 5.91 -9.27
C PRO A 84 13.04 5.37 -8.35
N GLN A 85 12.65 6.19 -7.39
CA GLN A 85 11.48 5.95 -6.55
C GLN A 85 10.19 6.26 -7.33
N PHE A 86 9.09 5.59 -6.98
CA PHE A 86 7.75 5.79 -7.56
C PHE A 86 6.74 5.98 -6.42
N HIS A 87 5.93 7.04 -6.44
CA HIS A 87 4.95 7.39 -5.39
C HIS A 87 5.54 7.37 -3.96
N GLY A 88 6.80 7.78 -3.80
CA GLY A 88 7.48 7.75 -2.50
C GLY A 88 7.87 6.36 -2.00
N LYS A 89 7.81 5.32 -2.85
CA LYS A 89 8.20 3.94 -2.52
C LYS A 89 9.18 3.38 -3.55
N TRP A 90 10.05 2.49 -3.09
CA TRP A 90 10.87 1.69 -4.00
C TRP A 90 10.00 0.62 -4.66
N PRO A 91 10.24 0.30 -5.95
CA PRO A 91 9.47 -0.73 -6.64
C PRO A 91 9.63 -2.07 -5.92
N PHE A 92 8.49 -2.68 -5.57
CA PHE A 92 8.43 -3.97 -4.89
C PHE A 92 7.72 -4.99 -5.77
N ALA A 93 8.12 -6.26 -5.66
CA ALA A 93 7.47 -7.34 -6.37
C ALA A 93 6.18 -7.72 -5.63
N ALA A 94 5.05 -7.61 -6.31
CA ALA A 94 3.77 -8.07 -5.78
C ALA A 94 3.58 -9.56 -6.10
N PHE A 95 3.06 -10.32 -5.13
CA PHE A 95 2.72 -11.72 -5.34
C PHE A 95 1.22 -11.84 -5.66
N TRP A 96 0.89 -12.41 -6.82
CA TRP A 96 -0.48 -12.63 -7.26
C TRP A 96 -0.90 -14.07 -6.97
N VAL A 97 -1.95 -14.24 -6.16
CA VAL A 97 -2.51 -15.57 -5.83
C VAL A 97 -3.97 -15.63 -6.25
N PRO A 98 -4.26 -15.72 -7.57
CA PRO A 98 -5.61 -15.54 -8.10
C PRO A 98 -6.63 -16.58 -7.58
N PHE A 99 -6.15 -17.73 -7.11
CA PHE A 99 -7.01 -18.78 -6.56
C PHE A 99 -7.38 -18.59 -5.09
N LEU A 100 -6.60 -17.80 -4.33
CA LEU A 100 -6.82 -17.59 -2.89
C LEU A 100 -7.31 -16.17 -2.56
N ILE A 101 -6.80 -15.15 -3.24
CA ILE A 101 -7.13 -13.74 -2.93
C ILE A 101 -7.22 -12.97 -4.26
N PRO A 102 -8.34 -12.26 -4.53
CA PRO A 102 -8.51 -11.50 -5.77
C PRO A 102 -7.65 -10.21 -5.83
N VAL A 103 -6.77 -9.98 -4.85
CA VAL A 103 -5.98 -8.76 -4.66
C VAL A 103 -4.49 -9.13 -4.59
N PRO A 104 -3.60 -8.40 -5.29
CA PRO A 104 -2.15 -8.58 -5.16
C PRO A 104 -1.68 -8.36 -3.72
N ILE A 105 -0.86 -9.27 -3.21
CA ILE A 105 -0.16 -9.07 -1.95
C ILE A 105 1.05 -8.17 -2.24
N GLN A 106 0.96 -6.92 -1.79
CA GLN A 106 2.02 -5.92 -1.98
C GLN A 106 3.18 -6.08 -0.99
N GLU A 107 2.90 -6.55 0.23
CA GLU A 107 3.88 -6.68 1.31
C GLU A 107 3.82 -8.09 1.92
N LEU A 108 4.52 -9.04 1.30
CA LEU A 108 4.48 -10.44 1.77
C LEU A 108 4.96 -10.58 3.22
N GLY A 109 5.97 -9.81 3.61
CA GLY A 109 6.50 -9.81 4.98
C GLY A 109 5.43 -9.44 6.01
N SER A 110 4.67 -8.37 5.78
CA SER A 110 3.62 -7.96 6.72
C SER A 110 2.49 -8.98 6.79
N VAL A 111 2.13 -9.63 5.68
CA VAL A 111 1.17 -10.76 5.69
C VAL A 111 1.67 -11.93 6.55
N VAL A 112 2.94 -12.31 6.41
CA VAL A 112 3.53 -13.39 7.22
C VAL A 112 3.56 -13.01 8.71
N PHE A 113 4.01 -11.81 9.05
CA PHE A 113 4.02 -11.33 10.44
C PHE A 113 2.61 -11.26 11.02
N SER A 114 1.65 -10.84 10.21
CA SER A 114 0.24 -10.88 10.57
C SER A 114 -0.15 -12.33 10.89
N LEU A 115 -0.01 -13.28 9.96
CA LEU A 115 -0.39 -14.68 10.19
C LEU A 115 0.26 -15.29 11.43
N MET A 116 1.53 -14.96 11.69
CA MET A 116 2.23 -15.37 12.91
C MET A 116 1.63 -14.76 14.17
N ASN A 117 1.20 -13.49 14.12
CA ASN A 117 0.48 -12.84 15.22
C ASN A 117 -0.85 -13.55 15.50
N MET A 118 -1.66 -13.85 14.48
CA MET A 118 -2.89 -14.64 14.63
C MET A 118 -2.62 -15.99 15.29
N LEU A 119 -1.59 -16.68 14.81
CA LEU A 119 -1.25 -18.00 15.28
C LEU A 119 -0.81 -17.96 16.75
N SER A 120 -0.03 -16.94 17.12
CA SER A 120 0.40 -16.68 18.50
C SER A 120 -0.80 -16.44 19.43
N THR A 121 -1.72 -15.54 19.07
CA THR A 121 -2.92 -15.26 19.89
C THR A 121 -3.86 -16.45 19.97
N LEU A 122 -3.97 -17.25 18.90
CA LEU A 122 -4.76 -18.48 18.88
C LEU A 122 -4.15 -19.57 19.77
N PHE A 123 -2.82 -19.76 19.73
CA PHE A 123 -2.13 -20.69 20.63
C PHE A 123 -2.24 -20.27 22.09
N MET A 124 -2.12 -18.98 22.35
CA MET A 124 -2.34 -18.41 23.68
C MET A 124 -3.76 -18.69 24.15
N PHE A 125 -4.78 -18.43 23.32
CA PHE A 125 -6.18 -18.72 23.65
C PHE A 125 -6.40 -20.21 24.00
N ARG A 126 -5.88 -21.11 23.16
CA ARG A 126 -5.99 -22.57 23.37
C ARG A 126 -5.31 -23.02 24.66
N THR A 127 -4.14 -22.46 24.96
CA THR A 127 -3.36 -22.78 26.16
C THR A 127 -4.08 -22.28 27.42
N VAL A 128 -4.49 -21.01 27.44
CA VAL A 128 -5.17 -20.41 28.60
C VAL A 128 -6.52 -21.07 28.85
N LYS A 129 -7.25 -21.47 27.79
CA LYS A 129 -8.52 -22.21 27.93
C LYS A 129 -8.37 -23.51 28.72
N ARG A 130 -7.24 -24.22 28.56
CA ARG A 130 -6.93 -25.48 29.25
C ARG A 130 -6.45 -25.30 30.71
N LEU A 131 -6.10 -24.08 31.14
CA LEU A 131 -5.66 -23.82 32.52
C LEU A 131 -6.81 -24.02 33.53
N ARG A 132 -6.46 -24.27 34.80
CA ARG A 132 -7.46 -24.46 35.88
C ARG A 132 -8.28 -23.19 36.12
N ASN A 133 -9.59 -23.34 36.32
CA ASN A 133 -10.51 -22.21 36.55
C ASN A 133 -10.23 -21.44 37.86
N SER A 134 -9.43 -21.98 38.77
CA SER A 134 -9.07 -21.32 40.04
C SER A 134 -8.06 -20.18 39.88
N LEU A 135 -7.50 -19.97 38.68
CA LEU A 135 -6.50 -18.94 38.42
C LEU A 135 -7.19 -17.60 38.16
N ARG A 136 -6.99 -16.62 39.04
CA ARG A 136 -7.62 -15.28 38.95
C ARG A 136 -7.38 -14.58 37.61
N LEU A 137 -6.22 -14.78 36.98
CA LEU A 137 -5.86 -14.13 35.72
C LEU A 137 -6.37 -14.88 34.47
N LYS A 138 -6.97 -16.07 34.61
CA LYS A 138 -7.41 -16.88 33.46
C LYS A 138 -8.39 -16.11 32.57
N THR A 139 -9.37 -15.44 33.17
CA THR A 139 -10.40 -14.67 32.44
C THR A 139 -9.79 -13.51 31.67
N VAL A 140 -8.83 -12.80 32.27
CA VAL A 140 -8.14 -11.67 31.63
C VAL A 140 -7.34 -12.14 30.42
N TRP A 141 -6.57 -13.21 30.57
CA TRP A 141 -5.76 -13.76 29.47
C TRP A 141 -6.61 -14.41 28.37
N LEU A 142 -7.76 -15.01 28.72
CA LEU A 142 -8.74 -15.48 27.73
C LEU A 142 -9.33 -14.34 26.92
N ALA A 143 -9.73 -13.26 27.57
CA ALA A 143 -10.25 -12.08 26.89
C ALA A 143 -9.20 -11.43 25.99
N TYR A 144 -7.98 -11.24 26.49
CA TYR A 144 -6.87 -10.67 25.72
C TYR A 144 -6.56 -11.48 24.46
N SER A 145 -6.43 -12.80 24.59
CA SER A 145 -6.14 -13.67 23.44
C SER A 145 -7.30 -13.79 22.46
N LEU A 146 -8.54 -13.74 22.93
CA LEU A 146 -9.73 -13.67 22.06
C LEU A 146 -9.76 -12.37 21.27
N ILE A 147 -9.59 -11.22 21.93
CA ILE A 147 -9.55 -9.91 21.28
C ILE A 147 -8.42 -9.87 20.25
N GLY A 148 -7.22 -10.32 20.63
CA GLY A 148 -6.07 -10.38 19.72
C GLY A 148 -6.28 -11.30 18.51
N THR A 149 -7.14 -12.32 18.62
CA THR A 149 -7.48 -13.21 17.50
C THR A 149 -8.55 -12.60 16.58
N VAL A 150 -9.48 -11.81 17.12
CA VAL A 150 -10.55 -11.14 16.35
C VAL A 150 -10.05 -9.87 15.66
N MET A 151 -9.13 -9.16 16.28
CA MET A 151 -8.54 -7.91 15.74
C MET A 151 -7.42 -8.15 14.74
N TRP A 152 -7.05 -9.41 14.51
CA TRP A 152 -6.07 -9.81 13.53
C TRP A 152 -6.60 -9.68 12.10
#